data_AF-A0A965RG56-F1
#
_entry.id   AF-A0A965RG56-F1
#
_cell.length_a   1.000
_cell.length_b   1.000
_cell.length_c   1.000
_cell.angle_alpha   90.00
_cell.angle_beta   90.00
_cell.angle_gamma   90.00
#
_symmetry.space_group_name_H-M   'P 1'
#
loop_
_entity.id
_entity.type
_entity.pdbx_description
1 polymer ?
#
loop_
_entity_poly.entity_id
_entity_poly.type
_entity_poly.pdbx_seq_one_letter_code
_entity_poly.pdbx_strand_id
1 'polypeptide(L)'
;MPLPFTDQADHDLTACVDMMRLHHRLDRIYAGQPENTVEDRALAVVVQRHDLPRHLLDALLDGFAWDGHERRYDTMEDLHGYAARVAGSVGAMMCWIMGPQQAVTLARACELGVAMQLTNIARDVGEDARIGRVYLPLQWMREEGMDPDAWLLTPTCTPALQRVVERVLQEADRLYKQSTAGIAHLPRDCRSAIMSANLIYAEIGHQLRRIGMDPVNHRSVVSGKRKLWLLARAWVQSRWVTVQRHQPQPLAGIAYLVEQCQLSAQTLAPDPAMLSKPPRIESMLNMFERLEMQRRQSAGMPVNRYQR
;
A
#
# COMPACT_ATOMS: atom_id res chain seq x y z
N MET A 1 -23.51 -25.58 -27.87
CA MET A 1 -22.87 -24.26 -27.74
C MET A 1 -23.04 -23.84 -26.28
N PRO A 2 -22.01 -23.88 -25.43
CA PRO A 2 -22.14 -23.38 -24.06
C PRO A 2 -22.31 -21.86 -24.12
N LEU A 3 -23.24 -21.32 -23.34
CA LEU A 3 -23.51 -19.90 -23.27
C LEU A 3 -22.33 -19.17 -22.59
N PRO A 4 -21.81 -18.05 -23.12
CA PRO A 4 -20.68 -17.32 -22.55
C PRO A 4 -20.99 -16.55 -21.25
N PHE A 5 -22.17 -16.72 -20.67
CA PHE A 5 -22.64 -15.95 -19.51
C PHE A 5 -22.36 -16.59 -18.14
N THR A 6 -21.92 -17.85 -18.07
CA THR A 6 -21.72 -18.55 -16.79
C THR A 6 -20.38 -18.24 -16.13
N ASP A 7 -19.30 -18.08 -16.90
CA ASP A 7 -17.93 -17.95 -16.37
C ASP A 7 -17.69 -16.61 -15.64
N GLN A 8 -18.17 -15.49 -16.20
CA GLN A 8 -18.04 -14.17 -15.56
C GLN A 8 -18.87 -14.07 -14.29
N ALA A 9 -20.11 -14.58 -14.32
CA ALA A 9 -21.00 -14.57 -13.17
C ALA A 9 -20.46 -15.42 -12.02
N ASP A 10 -19.82 -16.57 -12.32
CA ASP A 10 -19.19 -17.43 -11.34
C ASP A 10 -17.91 -16.81 -10.75
N HIS A 11 -17.12 -16.10 -11.58
CA HIS A 11 -15.94 -15.35 -11.13
C HIS A 11 -16.32 -14.16 -10.24
N ASP A 12 -17.32 -13.37 -10.63
CA ASP A 12 -17.84 -12.24 -9.87
C ASP A 12 -18.43 -12.70 -8.52
N LEU A 13 -19.14 -13.84 -8.51
CA LEU A 13 -19.67 -14.45 -7.29
C LEU A 13 -18.55 -14.91 -6.36
N THR A 14 -17.50 -15.54 -6.91
CA THR A 14 -16.33 -15.98 -6.13
C THR A 14 -15.60 -14.80 -5.51
N ALA A 15 -15.34 -13.75 -6.29
CA ALA A 15 -14.72 -12.52 -5.80
C ALA A 15 -15.57 -11.87 -4.69
N CYS A 16 -16.89 -11.83 -4.85
CA CYS A 16 -17.82 -11.31 -3.84
C CYS A 16 -17.72 -12.11 -2.52
N VAL A 17 -17.76 -13.45 -2.60
CA VAL A 17 -17.66 -14.33 -1.42
C VAL A 17 -16.31 -14.19 -0.71
N ASP A 18 -15.21 -14.09 -1.46
CA ASP A 18 -13.88 -13.90 -0.89
C ASP A 18 -13.75 -12.53 -0.22
N MET A 19 -14.29 -11.47 -0.82
CA MET A 19 -14.34 -10.15 -0.20
C MET A 19 -15.17 -10.16 1.09
N MET A 20 -16.34 -10.83 1.10
CA MET A 20 -17.13 -10.99 2.34
C MET A 20 -16.34 -11.72 3.42
N ARG A 21 -15.60 -12.76 3.06
CA ARG A 21 -14.72 -13.50 3.99
C ARG A 21 -13.63 -12.59 4.56
N LEU A 22 -12.98 -11.78 3.73
CA LEU A 22 -11.94 -10.85 4.17
C LEU A 22 -12.50 -9.78 5.12
N HIS A 23 -13.66 -9.20 4.83
CA HIS A 23 -14.31 -8.25 5.73
C HIS A 23 -14.68 -8.89 7.07
N HIS A 24 -15.20 -10.11 7.06
CA HIS A 24 -15.50 -10.84 8.30
C HIS A 24 -14.23 -11.11 9.13
N ARG A 25 -13.13 -11.52 8.49
CA ARG A 25 -11.84 -11.69 9.18
C ARG A 25 -11.34 -10.38 9.78
N LEU A 26 -11.51 -9.27 9.06
CA LEU A 26 -11.17 -7.94 9.55
C LEU A 26 -12.03 -7.52 10.75
N ASP A 27 -13.35 -7.75 10.69
CA ASP A 27 -14.27 -7.53 11.83
C ASP A 27 -13.77 -8.27 13.08
N ARG A 28 -13.43 -9.54 12.91
CA ARG A 28 -12.93 -10.40 13.98
C ARG A 28 -11.61 -9.91 14.56
N ILE A 29 -10.69 -9.44 13.72
CA ILE A 29 -9.42 -8.85 14.16
C ILE A 29 -9.67 -7.61 15.04
N TYR A 30 -10.52 -6.69 14.58
CA TYR A 30 -10.85 -5.47 15.31
C TYR A 30 -11.72 -5.72 16.56
N ALA A 31 -12.48 -6.81 16.60
CA ALA A 31 -13.18 -7.28 17.80
C ALA A 31 -12.28 -8.01 18.81
N GLY A 32 -10.98 -8.17 18.53
CA GLY A 32 -10.04 -8.88 19.39
C GLY A 32 -10.18 -10.41 19.35
N GLN A 33 -10.86 -10.95 18.34
CA GLN A 33 -11.16 -12.37 18.16
C GLN A 33 -10.65 -12.91 16.81
N PRO A 34 -9.37 -12.69 16.43
CA PRO A 34 -8.85 -13.11 15.13
C PRO A 34 -9.03 -14.61 14.88
N GLU A 35 -9.12 -15.02 13.61
CA GLU A 35 -9.13 -16.45 13.29
C GLU A 35 -7.79 -17.11 13.65
N ASN A 36 -7.77 -18.43 13.76
CA ASN A 36 -6.57 -19.18 14.14
C ASN A 36 -5.54 -19.34 12.99
N THR A 37 -5.39 -18.31 12.18
CA THR A 37 -4.38 -18.20 11.10
C THR A 37 -3.19 -17.38 11.57
N VAL A 38 -2.02 -17.53 10.93
CA VAL A 38 -0.82 -16.78 11.33
C VAL A 38 -0.99 -15.30 11.00
N GLU A 39 -1.59 -15.03 9.85
CA GLU A 39 -1.84 -13.73 9.25
C GLU A 39 -2.78 -12.90 10.14
N ASP A 40 -3.91 -13.47 10.57
CA ASP A 40 -4.89 -12.74 11.38
C ASP A 40 -4.36 -12.43 12.78
N ARG A 41 -3.63 -13.37 13.40
CA ARG A 41 -3.00 -13.12 14.70
C ARG A 41 -1.92 -12.05 14.58
N ALA A 42 -1.11 -12.08 13.52
CA ALA A 42 -0.07 -11.07 13.30
C ALA A 42 -0.69 -9.68 13.07
N LEU A 43 -1.70 -9.58 12.20
CA LEU A 43 -2.40 -8.33 11.95
C LEU A 43 -3.10 -7.81 13.21
N ALA A 44 -3.74 -8.69 14.00
CA ALA A 44 -4.35 -8.30 15.29
C ALA A 44 -3.33 -7.69 16.27
N VAL A 45 -2.11 -8.26 16.34
CA VAL A 45 -1.04 -7.66 17.16
C VAL A 45 -0.68 -6.26 16.67
N VAL A 46 -0.58 -6.04 15.35
CA VAL A 46 -0.27 -4.72 14.79
C VAL A 46 -1.40 -3.73 15.06
N VAL A 47 -2.65 -4.12 14.79
CA VAL A 47 -3.85 -3.31 15.01
C VAL A 47 -3.95 -2.85 16.46
N GLN A 48 -3.78 -3.77 17.42
CA GLN A 48 -3.87 -3.47 18.84
C GLN A 48 -2.68 -2.66 19.35
N ARG A 49 -1.47 -2.93 18.84
CA ARG A 49 -0.25 -2.24 19.30
C ARG A 49 -0.17 -0.78 18.84
N HIS A 50 -0.71 -0.49 17.66
CA HIS A 50 -0.58 0.82 17.02
C HIS A 50 -1.90 1.58 16.95
N ASP A 51 -2.98 1.05 17.52
CA ASP A 51 -4.35 1.59 17.38
C ASP A 51 -4.66 1.91 15.90
N LEU A 52 -4.35 0.97 15.01
CA LEU A 52 -4.39 1.20 13.56
C LEU A 52 -5.83 1.50 13.10
N PRO A 53 -6.09 2.65 12.47
CA PRO A 53 -7.44 3.00 12.01
C PRO A 53 -7.97 1.99 11.00
N ARG A 54 -9.14 1.44 11.28
CA ARG A 54 -9.75 0.37 10.48
C ARG A 54 -9.97 0.78 9.02
N HIS A 55 -10.35 2.04 8.79
CA HIS A 55 -10.67 2.55 7.45
C HIS A 55 -9.49 2.42 6.47
N LEU A 56 -8.25 2.33 6.95
CA LEU A 56 -7.09 2.10 6.09
C LEU A 56 -7.08 0.68 5.50
N LEU A 57 -7.45 -0.32 6.30
CA LEU A 57 -7.60 -1.70 5.84
C LEU A 57 -8.88 -1.87 5.02
N ASP A 58 -9.98 -1.21 5.41
CA ASP A 58 -11.20 -1.19 4.60
C ASP A 58 -10.93 -0.59 3.20
N ALA A 59 -10.18 0.51 3.12
CA ALA A 59 -9.80 1.12 1.83
C ALA A 59 -8.93 0.19 0.96
N LEU A 60 -8.06 -0.62 1.57
CA LEU A 60 -7.29 -1.63 0.85
C LEU A 60 -8.19 -2.74 0.30
N LEU A 61 -9.14 -3.22 1.10
CA LEU A 61 -10.15 -4.20 0.68
C LEU A 61 -11.04 -3.65 -0.43
N ASP A 62 -11.45 -2.38 -0.38
CA ASP A 62 -12.16 -1.72 -1.47
C ASP A 62 -11.36 -1.72 -2.77
N GLY A 63 -10.04 -1.50 -2.67
CA GLY A 63 -9.13 -1.60 -3.81
C GLY A 63 -9.10 -3.00 -4.43
N PHE A 64 -9.04 -4.05 -3.60
CA PHE A 64 -9.11 -5.44 -4.07
C PHE A 64 -10.47 -5.77 -4.69
N ALA A 65 -11.55 -5.23 -4.14
CA ALA A 65 -12.88 -5.38 -4.76
C ALA A 65 -12.92 -4.72 -6.15
N TRP A 66 -12.25 -3.60 -6.37
CA TRP A 66 -12.17 -2.98 -7.71
C TRP A 66 -11.40 -3.85 -8.70
N ASP A 67 -10.32 -4.51 -8.25
CA ASP A 67 -9.58 -5.46 -9.07
C ASP A 67 -10.41 -6.72 -9.38
N GLY A 68 -11.21 -7.19 -8.42
CA GLY A 68 -12.15 -8.30 -8.61
C GLY A 68 -13.20 -8.04 -9.70
N HIS A 69 -13.70 -6.80 -9.79
CA HIS A 69 -14.69 -6.38 -10.80
C HIS A 69 -14.09 -5.89 -12.12
N GLU A 70 -12.78 -6.11 -12.35
CA GLU A 70 -12.10 -5.74 -13.59
C GLU A 70 -12.24 -4.26 -13.97
N ARG A 71 -12.29 -3.38 -12.96
CA ARG A 71 -12.57 -1.97 -13.18
C ARG A 71 -11.52 -1.32 -14.07
N ARG A 72 -11.98 -0.51 -15.03
CA ARG A 72 -11.13 0.30 -15.92
C ARG A 72 -11.17 1.77 -15.52
N TYR A 73 -10.09 2.48 -15.80
CA TYR A 73 -9.87 3.85 -15.34
C TYR A 73 -9.81 4.81 -16.52
N ASP A 74 -10.80 5.69 -16.63
CA ASP A 74 -10.89 6.57 -17.81
C ASP A 74 -9.89 7.72 -17.69
N THR A 75 -9.88 8.38 -16.53
CA THR A 75 -9.07 9.57 -16.25
C THR A 75 -7.89 9.26 -15.33
N MET A 76 -6.92 10.19 -15.27
CA MET A 76 -5.83 10.09 -14.30
C MET A 76 -6.34 10.20 -12.86
N GLU A 77 -7.42 10.95 -12.64
CA GLU A 77 -8.13 11.09 -11.37
C GLU A 77 -8.75 9.76 -10.92
N ASP A 78 -9.34 8.99 -11.84
CA ASP A 78 -9.84 7.64 -11.54
C ASP A 78 -8.68 6.71 -11.11
N LEU A 79 -7.57 6.77 -11.85
CA LEU A 79 -6.38 5.97 -11.56
C LEU A 79 -5.76 6.34 -10.22
N HIS A 80 -5.75 7.63 -9.88
CA HIS A 80 -5.37 8.12 -8.56
C HIS A 80 -6.29 7.60 -7.46
N GLY A 81 -7.61 7.54 -7.69
CA GLY A 81 -8.58 6.98 -6.75
C GLY A 81 -8.36 5.49 -6.48
N TYR A 82 -7.98 4.73 -7.50
CA TYR A 82 -7.58 3.33 -7.36
C TYR A 82 -6.25 3.20 -6.61
N ALA A 83 -5.20 3.89 -7.06
CA ALA A 83 -3.88 3.83 -6.45
C ALA A 83 -3.89 4.30 -4.98
N ALA A 84 -4.76 5.24 -4.62
CA ALA A 84 -4.99 5.65 -3.25
C ALA A 84 -5.48 4.48 -2.38
N ARG A 85 -6.39 3.64 -2.89
CA ARG A 85 -6.93 2.47 -2.18
C ARG A 85 -5.91 1.35 -2.04
N VAL A 86 -5.26 0.93 -3.14
CA VAL A 86 -4.38 -0.24 -3.12
C VAL A 86 -2.97 0.02 -2.59
N ALA A 87 -2.51 1.28 -2.63
CA ALA A 87 -1.15 1.61 -2.22
C ALA A 87 -1.05 2.86 -1.33
N GLY A 88 -1.89 3.87 -1.55
CA GLY A 88 -1.96 5.04 -0.67
C GLY A 88 -2.34 4.67 0.76
N SER A 89 -3.33 3.79 0.93
CA SER A 89 -3.73 3.21 2.23
C SER A 89 -2.56 2.52 2.93
N VAL A 90 -1.74 1.76 2.20
CA VAL A 90 -0.53 1.11 2.71
C VAL A 90 0.49 2.15 3.15
N GLY A 91 0.69 3.21 2.36
CA GLY A 91 1.51 4.36 2.76
C GLY A 91 1.06 4.98 4.08
N ALA A 92 -0.25 5.21 4.25
CA ALA A 92 -0.82 5.70 5.50
C ALA A 92 -0.64 4.72 6.66
N MET A 93 -0.86 3.41 6.46
CA MET A 93 -0.66 2.39 7.49
C MET A 93 0.79 2.37 7.97
N MET A 94 1.76 2.40 7.04
CA MET A 94 3.17 2.43 7.40
C MET A 94 3.54 3.72 8.15
N CYS A 95 3.03 4.88 7.72
CA CYS A 95 3.21 6.14 8.43
C CYS A 95 2.66 6.08 9.86
N TRP A 96 1.45 5.55 10.02
CA TRP A 96 0.78 5.40 11.30
C TRP A 96 1.56 4.49 12.26
N ILE A 97 2.00 3.32 11.77
CA ILE A 97 2.80 2.35 12.53
C ILE A 97 4.15 2.96 12.96
N MET A 98 4.75 3.81 12.12
CA MET A 98 5.99 4.51 12.46
C MET A 98 5.80 5.66 13.45
N GLY A 99 4.57 6.10 13.70
CA GLY A 99 4.22 7.07 14.76
C GLY A 99 3.67 8.42 14.28
N PRO A 100 4.12 9.03 13.16
CA PRO A 100 3.56 10.29 12.70
C PRO A 100 2.10 10.19 12.25
N GLN A 101 1.24 11.02 12.84
CA GLN A 101 -0.20 11.06 12.57
C GLN A 101 -0.68 12.44 12.07
N GLN A 102 0.26 13.37 11.82
CA GLN A 102 -0.10 14.67 11.26
C GLN A 102 -0.60 14.49 9.82
N ALA A 103 -1.69 15.17 9.47
CA ALA A 103 -2.30 15.07 8.14
C ALA A 103 -1.31 15.32 6.99
N VAL A 104 -0.41 16.30 7.16
CA VAL A 104 0.63 16.56 6.16
C VAL A 104 1.54 15.36 5.92
N THR A 105 1.95 14.67 6.99
CA THR A 105 2.84 13.51 6.88
C THR A 105 2.11 12.30 6.32
N LEU A 106 0.88 12.05 6.76
CA LEU A 106 0.00 11.02 6.22
C LEU A 106 -0.24 11.23 4.72
N ALA A 107 -0.51 12.47 4.30
CA ALA A 107 -0.70 12.81 2.89
C ALA A 107 0.53 12.49 2.04
N ARG A 108 1.72 12.90 2.48
CA ARG A 108 2.99 12.58 1.79
C ARG A 108 3.26 11.07 1.75
N ALA A 109 2.88 10.33 2.79
CA ALA A 109 3.02 8.87 2.81
C ALA A 109 2.05 8.18 1.83
N CYS A 110 0.79 8.63 1.76
CA CYS A 110 -0.17 8.14 0.78
C CYS A 110 0.33 8.40 -0.65
N GLU A 111 0.83 9.60 -0.94
CA GLU A 111 1.35 9.97 -2.27
C GLU A 111 2.58 9.14 -2.66
N LEU A 112 3.43 8.77 -1.70
CA LEU A 112 4.53 7.83 -1.96
C LEU A 112 3.98 6.46 -2.40
N GLY A 113 2.95 5.95 -1.72
CA GLY A 113 2.27 4.72 -2.10
C GLY A 113 1.66 4.82 -3.50
N VAL A 114 0.96 5.91 -3.81
CA VAL A 114 0.41 6.18 -5.14
C VAL A 114 1.52 6.21 -6.19
N ALA A 115 2.64 6.91 -5.96
CA ALA A 115 3.77 6.96 -6.89
C ALA A 115 4.33 5.56 -7.19
N MET A 116 4.46 4.71 -6.17
CA MET A 116 4.89 3.32 -6.33
C MET A 116 3.90 2.51 -7.16
N GLN A 117 2.59 2.70 -6.96
CA GLN A 117 1.58 2.01 -7.75
C GLN A 117 1.57 2.46 -9.21
N LEU A 118 1.68 3.76 -9.48
CA LEU A 118 1.83 4.27 -10.84
C LEU A 118 3.08 3.71 -11.53
N THR A 119 4.16 3.53 -10.78
CA THR A 119 5.38 2.88 -11.27
C THR A 119 5.16 1.40 -11.60
N ASN A 120 4.40 0.67 -10.78
CA ASN A 120 4.04 -0.72 -11.05
C ASN A 120 3.20 -0.82 -12.33
N ILE A 121 2.16 0.01 -12.46
CA ILE A 121 1.30 0.10 -13.66
C ILE A 121 2.13 0.38 -14.91
N ALA A 122 3.05 1.37 -14.85
CA ALA A 122 3.90 1.70 -15.97
C ALA A 122 4.89 0.57 -16.34
N ARG A 123 5.35 -0.21 -15.36
CA ARG A 123 6.31 -1.31 -15.56
C ARG A 123 5.64 -2.56 -16.13
N ASP A 124 4.45 -2.89 -15.66
CA ASP A 124 3.82 -4.21 -15.85
C ASP A 124 2.72 -4.21 -16.93
N VAL A 125 2.64 -3.17 -17.78
CA VAL A 125 1.65 -3.01 -18.87
C VAL A 125 1.43 -4.29 -19.69
N GLY A 126 2.51 -4.98 -20.11
CA GLY A 126 2.39 -6.23 -20.89
C GLY A 126 2.01 -7.46 -20.06
N GLU A 127 2.32 -7.51 -18.77
CA GLU A 127 1.86 -8.57 -17.87
C GLU A 127 0.37 -8.41 -17.58
N ASP A 128 -0.06 -7.18 -17.26
CA ASP A 128 -1.47 -6.84 -17.03
C ASP A 128 -2.31 -7.14 -18.28
N ALA A 129 -1.83 -6.77 -19.47
CA ALA A 129 -2.55 -7.03 -20.71
C ALA A 129 -2.70 -8.53 -21.01
N ARG A 130 -1.72 -9.37 -20.64
CA ARG A 130 -1.78 -10.83 -20.83
C ARG A 130 -2.86 -11.51 -19.99
N ILE A 131 -3.24 -10.90 -18.87
CA ILE A 131 -4.37 -11.35 -18.04
C ILE A 131 -5.64 -10.54 -18.34
N GLY A 132 -5.71 -9.84 -19.47
CA GLY A 132 -6.88 -9.09 -19.92
C GLY A 132 -7.11 -7.76 -19.19
N ARG A 133 -6.09 -7.21 -18.51
CA ARG A 133 -6.22 -5.97 -17.72
C ARG A 133 -5.49 -4.80 -18.37
N VAL A 134 -6.04 -3.60 -18.21
CA VAL A 134 -5.38 -2.34 -18.58
C VAL A 134 -5.65 -1.29 -17.50
N TYR A 135 -4.56 -0.82 -16.87
CA TYR A 135 -4.63 0.19 -15.81
C TYR A 135 -4.28 1.60 -16.30
N LEU A 136 -3.71 1.72 -17.50
CA LEU A 136 -3.39 3.02 -18.08
C LEU A 136 -4.67 3.87 -18.26
N PRO A 137 -4.60 5.21 -18.07
CA PRO A 137 -5.77 6.06 -18.29
C PRO A 137 -6.27 5.94 -19.73
N LEU A 138 -7.50 5.45 -19.90
CA LEU A 138 -8.06 5.19 -21.23
C LEU A 138 -8.19 6.48 -22.05
N GLN A 139 -8.47 7.59 -21.39
CA GLN A 139 -8.48 8.91 -22.01
C GLN A 139 -7.14 9.22 -22.69
N TRP A 140 -6.01 8.97 -22.02
CA TRP A 140 -4.68 9.25 -22.58
C TRP A 140 -4.34 8.32 -23.73
N MET A 141 -4.78 7.06 -23.68
CA MET A 141 -4.66 6.14 -24.82
C MET A 141 -5.41 6.67 -26.05
N ARG A 142 -6.66 7.12 -25.86
CA ARG A 142 -7.47 7.70 -26.95
C ARG A 142 -6.88 9.01 -27.49
N GLU A 143 -6.34 9.87 -26.63
CA GLU A 143 -5.64 11.10 -27.02
C GLU A 143 -4.42 10.82 -27.93
N GLU A 144 -3.75 9.68 -27.72
CA GLU A 144 -2.63 9.22 -28.55
C GLU A 144 -3.08 8.43 -29.79
N GLY A 145 -4.38 8.40 -30.07
CA GLY A 145 -4.98 7.73 -31.22
C GLY A 145 -5.10 6.20 -31.08
N MET A 146 -5.00 5.67 -29.85
CA MET A 146 -5.16 4.24 -29.58
C MET A 146 -6.61 3.92 -29.23
N ASP A 147 -7.11 2.80 -29.74
CA ASP A 147 -8.29 2.14 -29.20
C ASP A 147 -7.84 1.17 -28.08
N PRO A 148 -8.21 1.41 -26.80
CA PRO A 148 -7.80 0.55 -25.70
C PRO A 148 -8.29 -0.89 -25.83
N ASP A 149 -9.47 -1.11 -26.40
CA ASP A 149 -10.06 -2.45 -26.54
C ASP A 149 -9.35 -3.23 -27.63
N ALA A 150 -9.12 -2.61 -28.79
CA ALA A 150 -8.32 -3.22 -29.85
C ALA A 150 -6.88 -3.49 -29.42
N TRP A 151 -6.27 -2.56 -28.65
CA TRP A 151 -4.92 -2.74 -28.13
C TRP A 151 -4.83 -3.90 -27.13
N LEU A 152 -5.84 -4.07 -26.26
CA LEU A 152 -5.84 -5.16 -25.28
C LEU A 152 -5.91 -6.55 -25.94
N LEU A 153 -6.59 -6.66 -27.09
CA LEU A 153 -6.64 -7.90 -27.88
C LEU A 153 -5.28 -8.25 -28.52
N THR A 154 -4.48 -7.24 -28.85
CA THR A 154 -3.16 -7.42 -29.48
C THR A 154 -2.14 -6.43 -28.91
N PRO A 155 -1.68 -6.64 -27.66
CA PRO A 155 -0.80 -5.69 -26.97
C PRO A 155 0.51 -5.55 -27.70
N THR A 156 0.79 -4.35 -28.19
CA THR A 156 2.03 -4.02 -28.90
C THR A 156 2.63 -2.74 -28.33
N CYS A 157 3.97 -2.71 -28.25
CA CYS A 157 4.69 -1.51 -27.88
C CYS A 157 4.81 -0.58 -29.08
N THR A 158 3.93 0.44 -29.12
CA THR A 158 3.94 1.48 -30.15
C THR A 158 4.47 2.79 -29.57
N PRO A 159 5.00 3.71 -30.38
CA PRO A 159 5.39 5.04 -29.90
C PRO A 159 4.25 5.80 -29.20
N ALA A 160 2.99 5.54 -29.56
CA ALA A 160 1.81 6.07 -28.88
C ALA A 160 1.72 5.55 -27.44
N LEU A 161 1.82 4.23 -27.24
CA LEU A 161 1.84 3.62 -25.92
C LEU A 161 2.98 4.16 -25.05
N GLN A 162 4.18 4.31 -25.64
CA GLN A 162 5.34 4.85 -24.92
C GLN A 162 5.09 6.24 -24.36
N ARG A 163 4.37 7.10 -25.10
CA ARG A 163 3.99 8.44 -24.63
C ARG A 163 2.97 8.39 -23.50
N VAL A 164 1.99 7.48 -23.56
CA VAL A 164 1.04 7.26 -22.44
C VAL A 164 1.79 6.82 -21.18
N VAL A 165 2.67 5.83 -21.30
CA VAL A 165 3.47 5.30 -20.19
C VAL A 165 4.40 6.38 -19.63
N GLU A 166 5.01 7.20 -20.49
CA GLU A 166 5.84 8.34 -20.06
C GLU A 166 5.03 9.37 -19.26
N ARG A 167 3.78 9.68 -19.67
CA ARG A 167 2.89 10.57 -18.90
C ARG A 167 2.59 10.01 -17.50
N VAL A 168 2.36 8.70 -17.39
CA VAL A 168 2.16 8.03 -16.09
C VAL A 168 3.43 8.10 -15.22
N LEU A 169 4.61 7.88 -15.82
CA LEU A 169 5.88 8.01 -15.10
C LEU A 169 6.17 9.44 -14.66
N GLN A 170 5.81 10.45 -15.46
CA GLN A 170 5.95 11.85 -15.07
C GLN A 170 5.09 12.20 -13.86
N GLU A 171 3.88 11.66 -13.79
CA GLU A 171 3.01 11.83 -12.62
C GLU A 171 3.57 11.09 -11.39
N ALA A 172 4.11 9.87 -11.57
CA ALA A 172 4.83 9.17 -10.51
C ALA A 172 6.04 9.98 -10.01
N ASP A 173 6.86 10.53 -10.90
CA ASP A 173 8.03 11.36 -10.58
C ASP A 173 7.63 12.62 -9.80
N ARG A 174 6.52 13.27 -10.18
CA ARG A 174 5.94 14.41 -9.46
C ARG A 174 5.61 14.02 -8.02
N LEU A 175 4.96 12.86 -7.82
CA LEU A 175 4.57 12.35 -6.50
C LEU A 175 5.77 11.87 -5.66
N TYR A 176 6.82 11.27 -6.26
CA TYR A 176 8.06 10.94 -5.55
C TYR A 176 8.76 12.20 -5.01
N LYS A 177 8.83 13.25 -5.83
CA LYS A 177 9.40 14.53 -5.43
C LYS A 177 8.61 15.17 -4.30
N GLN A 178 7.27 15.15 -4.41
CA GLN A 178 6.36 15.69 -3.42
C GLN A 178 6.43 14.94 -2.08
N SER A 179 6.40 13.60 -2.11
CA SER A 179 6.44 12.75 -0.91
C SER A 179 7.77 12.80 -0.15
N THR A 180 8.88 13.14 -0.82
CA THR A 180 10.20 13.25 -0.17
C THR A 180 10.20 14.24 1.00
N ALA A 181 9.39 15.31 0.93
CA ALA A 181 9.24 16.28 2.02
C ALA A 181 8.61 15.67 3.29
N GLY A 182 7.81 14.60 3.14
CA GLY A 182 7.22 13.86 4.25
C GLY A 182 8.25 13.10 5.08
N ILE A 183 9.34 12.65 4.46
CA ILE A 183 10.38 11.83 5.11
C ILE A 183 11.04 12.59 6.28
N ALA A 184 11.13 13.91 6.19
CA ALA A 184 11.68 14.74 7.27
C ALA A 184 10.86 14.72 8.57
N HIS A 185 9.58 14.34 8.50
CA HIS A 185 8.69 14.23 9.65
C HIS A 185 8.77 12.86 10.33
N LEU A 186 9.40 11.87 9.70
CA LEU A 186 9.53 10.53 10.27
C LEU A 186 10.59 10.48 11.39
N PRO A 187 10.48 9.52 12.32
CA PRO A 187 11.56 9.15 13.24
C PRO A 187 12.87 8.85 12.51
N ARG A 188 14.01 9.24 13.09
CA ARG A 188 15.34 9.21 12.42
C ARG A 188 15.74 7.82 11.95
N ASP A 189 15.39 6.80 12.72
CA ASP A 189 15.60 5.38 12.45
C ASP A 189 14.81 4.87 11.24
N CYS A 190 13.66 5.47 10.91
CA CYS A 190 12.86 5.09 9.74
C CYS A 190 13.25 5.82 8.45
N ARG A 191 13.89 7.00 8.53
CA ARG A 191 14.09 7.89 7.37
C ARG A 191 14.89 7.24 6.24
N SER A 192 15.98 6.56 6.58
CA SER A 192 16.86 5.93 5.59
C SER A 192 16.15 4.78 4.87
N ALA A 193 15.32 4.01 5.58
CA ALA A 193 14.53 2.92 5.00
C ALA A 193 13.46 3.46 4.03
N ILE A 194 12.69 4.47 4.43
CA ILE A 194 11.67 5.08 3.56
C ILE A 194 12.29 5.81 2.36
N MET A 195 13.41 6.52 2.58
CA MET A 195 14.17 7.14 1.49
C MET A 195 14.70 6.08 0.51
N SER A 196 15.16 4.94 1.03
CA SER A 196 15.62 3.82 0.20
C SER A 196 14.49 3.25 -0.65
N ALA A 197 13.32 3.03 -0.05
CA ALA A 197 12.15 2.55 -0.77
C ALA A 197 11.74 3.53 -1.89
N ASN A 198 11.67 4.84 -1.59
CA ASN A 198 11.39 5.88 -2.57
C ASN A 198 12.39 5.83 -3.75
N LEU A 199 13.70 5.87 -3.47
CA LEU A 199 14.73 5.90 -4.51
C LEU A 199 14.78 4.60 -5.34
N ILE A 200 14.61 3.43 -4.71
CA ILE A 200 14.64 2.14 -5.42
C ILE A 200 13.42 2.00 -6.34
N TYR A 201 12.24 2.41 -5.89
CA TYR A 201 11.04 2.35 -6.72
C TYR A 201 11.08 3.38 -7.85
N ALA A 202 11.45 4.62 -7.59
CA ALA A 202 11.62 5.64 -8.64
C ALA A 202 12.63 5.20 -9.72
N GLU A 203 13.69 4.48 -9.33
CA GLU A 203 14.67 3.95 -10.26
C GLU A 203 14.06 2.96 -11.28
N ILE A 204 12.96 2.26 -10.97
CA ILE A 204 12.28 1.38 -11.93
C ILE A 204 11.82 2.18 -13.14
N GLY A 205 11.18 3.33 -12.93
CA GLY A 205 10.76 4.23 -14.01
C GLY A 205 11.94 4.78 -14.80
N HIS A 206 13.05 5.12 -14.14
CA HIS A 206 14.28 5.51 -14.82
C HIS A 206 14.90 4.37 -15.64
N GLN A 207 14.83 3.12 -15.18
CA GLN A 207 15.29 1.98 -15.96
C GLN A 207 14.41 1.76 -17.19
N LEU A 208 13.08 1.88 -17.05
CA LEU A 208 12.17 1.75 -18.18
C LEU A 208 12.51 2.74 -19.31
N ARG A 209 12.82 3.99 -18.93
CA ARG A 209 13.32 5.00 -19.87
C ARG A 209 14.66 4.66 -20.53
N ARG A 210 15.59 4.05 -19.78
CA ARG A 210 16.92 3.67 -20.32
C ARG A 210 16.87 2.50 -21.30
N ILE A 211 15.92 1.58 -21.13
CA ILE A 211 15.80 0.40 -21.99
C ILE A 211 14.87 0.63 -23.19
N GLY A 212 14.49 1.87 -23.48
CA GLY A 212 13.72 2.23 -24.67
C GLY A 212 12.19 2.23 -24.48
N MET A 213 11.70 2.32 -23.22
CA MET A 213 10.26 2.43 -22.91
C MET A 213 9.41 1.29 -23.46
N ASP A 214 9.85 0.04 -23.30
CA ASP A 214 9.09 -1.14 -23.73
C ASP A 214 8.59 -1.99 -22.54
N PRO A 215 7.49 -1.57 -21.88
CA PRO A 215 6.89 -2.35 -20.79
C PRO A 215 6.02 -3.52 -21.28
N VAL A 216 5.86 -3.69 -22.60
CA VAL A 216 5.05 -4.79 -23.16
C VAL A 216 5.90 -6.04 -23.27
N ASN A 217 7.11 -5.91 -23.83
CA ASN A 217 7.97 -7.06 -24.11
C ASN A 217 9.00 -7.33 -23.01
N HIS A 218 9.29 -6.34 -22.16
CA HIS A 218 10.37 -6.43 -21.20
C HIS A 218 9.96 -5.94 -19.81
N ARG A 219 10.33 -6.72 -18.80
CA ARG A 219 10.16 -6.31 -17.41
C ARG A 219 11.39 -5.56 -16.92
N SER A 220 11.21 -4.29 -16.54
CA SER A 220 12.30 -3.48 -15.97
C SER A 220 12.64 -3.92 -14.55
N VAL A 221 13.91 -4.30 -14.33
CA VAL A 221 14.43 -4.68 -13.01
C VAL A 221 15.64 -3.82 -12.62
N VAL A 222 15.70 -3.41 -11.36
CA VAL A 222 16.86 -2.66 -10.84
C VAL A 222 17.94 -3.63 -10.40
N SER A 223 19.15 -3.48 -10.98
CA SER A 223 20.28 -4.35 -10.66
C SER A 223 20.75 -4.24 -9.20
N GLY A 224 21.34 -5.31 -8.65
CA GLY A 224 21.81 -5.32 -7.26
C GLY A 224 22.85 -4.23 -6.95
N LYS A 225 23.78 -3.96 -7.88
CA LYS A 225 24.76 -2.88 -7.76
C LYS A 225 24.09 -1.51 -7.68
N ARG A 226 23.04 -1.29 -8.49
CA ARG A 226 22.28 -0.03 -8.48
C ARG A 226 21.48 0.12 -7.18
N LYS A 227 20.85 -0.94 -6.68
CA LYS A 227 20.18 -0.95 -5.37
C LYS A 227 21.16 -0.56 -4.26
N LEU A 228 22.36 -1.16 -4.22
CA LEU A 228 23.38 -0.82 -3.22
C LEU A 228 23.79 0.65 -3.26
N TRP A 229 23.99 1.20 -4.45
CA TRP A 229 24.29 2.63 -4.62
C TRP A 229 23.14 3.52 -4.14
N LEU A 230 21.89 3.15 -4.44
CA LEU A 230 20.71 3.90 -3.98
C LEU A 230 20.54 3.83 -2.46
N LEU A 231 20.84 2.69 -1.82
CA LEU A 231 20.86 2.56 -0.36
C LEU A 231 21.89 3.50 0.26
N ALA A 232 23.12 3.53 -0.27
CA ALA A 232 24.17 4.43 0.21
C ALA A 232 23.75 5.91 0.05
N ARG A 233 23.18 6.26 -1.11
CA ARG A 233 22.64 7.61 -1.37
C ARG A 233 21.49 7.95 -0.41
N ALA A 234 20.55 7.05 -0.19
CA ALA A 234 19.42 7.23 0.71
C ALA A 234 19.89 7.50 2.15
N TRP A 235 20.89 6.75 2.61
CA TRP A 235 21.48 6.92 3.92
C TRP A 235 22.05 8.34 4.09
N VAL A 236 22.84 8.82 3.12
CA VAL A 236 23.36 10.20 3.14
C VAL A 236 22.23 11.23 3.08
N GLN A 237 21.33 11.12 2.11
CA GLN A 237 20.26 12.10 1.88
C GLN A 237 19.30 12.20 3.07
N SER A 238 19.01 11.09 3.76
CA SER A 238 18.13 11.05 4.93
C SER A 238 18.64 11.88 6.12
N ARG A 239 19.95 12.15 6.19
CA ARG A 239 20.56 12.98 7.24
C ARG A 239 20.35 14.48 7.02
N TRP A 240 20.13 14.88 5.77
CA TRP A 240 20.02 16.28 5.34
C TRP A 240 18.60 16.64 4.87
N VAL A 241 17.64 15.72 5.00
CA VAL A 241 16.26 15.98 4.61
C VAL A 241 15.64 17.01 5.56
N THR A 242 15.13 18.11 5.01
CA THR A 242 14.56 19.22 5.75
C THR A 242 13.05 19.30 5.54
N VAL A 243 12.36 19.82 6.55
CA VAL A 243 10.92 20.13 6.42
C VAL A 243 10.77 21.33 5.51
N GLN A 244 10.05 21.17 4.40
CA GLN A 244 9.72 22.28 3.51
C GLN A 244 8.61 23.14 4.13
N ARG A 245 8.82 24.47 4.13
CA ARG A 245 7.85 25.45 4.67
C ARG A 245 6.57 25.55 3.85
N HIS A 246 6.66 25.33 2.54
CA HIS A 246 5.51 25.34 1.64
C HIS A 246 5.28 23.91 1.15
N GLN A 247 4.09 23.37 1.44
CA GLN A 247 3.71 22.02 1.05
C GLN A 247 2.73 22.11 -0.12
N PRO A 248 2.98 21.43 -1.25
CA PRO A 248 2.03 21.39 -2.34
C PRO A 248 0.73 20.72 -1.88
N GLN A 249 -0.37 21.11 -2.53
CA GLN A 249 -1.69 20.56 -2.26
C GLN A 249 -1.66 19.03 -2.39
N PRO A 250 -2.23 18.29 -1.42
CA PRO A 250 -2.35 16.86 -1.53
C PRO A 250 -3.18 16.40 -2.71
N LEU A 251 -2.92 15.19 -3.17
CA LEU A 251 -3.72 14.55 -4.22
C LEU A 251 -5.17 14.37 -3.76
N ALA A 252 -6.16 14.77 -4.58
CA ALA A 252 -7.57 14.67 -4.22
C ALA A 252 -8.00 13.23 -3.87
N GLY A 253 -7.48 12.24 -4.61
CA GLY A 253 -7.80 10.82 -4.41
C GLY A 253 -7.42 10.25 -3.03
N ILE A 254 -6.55 10.91 -2.28
CA ILE A 254 -6.15 10.47 -0.92
C ILE A 254 -6.83 11.24 0.21
N ALA A 255 -7.62 12.28 -0.09
CA ALA A 255 -8.15 13.20 0.92
C ALA A 255 -8.94 12.45 2.00
N TYR A 256 -9.80 11.52 1.58
CA TYR A 256 -10.63 10.71 2.49
C TYR A 256 -9.79 9.86 3.46
N LEU A 257 -8.64 9.31 3.03
CA LEU A 257 -7.76 8.52 3.90
C LEU A 257 -7.20 9.37 5.03
N VAL A 258 -6.78 10.60 4.69
CA VAL A 258 -6.16 11.53 5.63
C VAL A 258 -7.19 12.09 6.60
N GLU A 259 -8.35 12.51 6.10
CA GLU A 259 -9.45 13.06 6.92
C GLU A 259 -9.91 12.04 7.97
N GLN A 260 -10.14 10.78 7.58
CA GLN A 260 -10.57 9.73 8.50
C GLN A 260 -9.49 9.36 9.54
N CYS A 261 -8.21 9.44 9.17
CA CYS A 261 -7.12 9.31 10.13
C CYS A 261 -7.12 10.42 11.19
N GLN A 262 -7.41 11.67 10.80
CA GLN A 262 -7.50 12.79 11.74
C GLN A 262 -8.65 12.61 12.73
N LEU A 263 -9.81 12.16 12.26
CA LEU A 263 -10.96 11.85 13.12
C LEU A 263 -10.64 10.72 14.10
N SER A 264 -9.95 9.67 13.63
CA SER A 264 -9.51 8.56 14.46
C SER A 264 -8.52 9.01 15.53
N ALA A 265 -7.52 9.83 15.17
CA ALA A 265 -6.52 10.35 16.10
C ALA A 265 -7.15 11.24 17.20
N GLN A 266 -8.19 12.01 16.87
CA GLN A 266 -8.93 12.82 17.85
C GLN A 266 -9.72 11.95 18.83
N THR A 267 -10.28 10.83 18.38
CA THR A 267 -11.05 9.91 19.22
C THR A 267 -10.16 9.10 20.17
N LEU A 268 -8.93 8.79 19.74
CA LEU A 268 -7.91 8.09 20.53
C LEU A 268 -7.15 8.99 21.51
N ALA A 269 -7.33 10.32 21.43
CA ALA A 269 -6.66 11.26 22.33
C ALA A 269 -7.12 10.99 23.78
N PRO A 270 -6.20 10.71 24.72
CA PRO A 270 -6.59 10.44 26.10
C PRO A 270 -7.25 11.66 26.72
N ASP A 271 -8.34 11.42 27.47
CA ASP A 271 -8.93 12.41 28.37
C ASP A 271 -7.82 12.92 29.32
N PRO A 272 -7.56 14.23 29.45
CA PRO A 272 -6.54 14.75 30.37
C PRO A 272 -6.72 14.27 31.81
N ALA A 273 -7.93 13.81 32.21
CA ALA A 273 -8.17 13.20 33.52
C ALA A 273 -7.59 11.77 33.69
N MET A 274 -7.27 11.06 32.60
CA MET A 274 -6.75 9.68 32.60
C MET A 274 -5.22 9.58 32.75
N LEU A 275 -4.50 10.71 32.77
CA LEU A 275 -3.03 10.78 32.87
C LEU A 275 -2.43 10.34 34.23
N SER A 276 -3.21 9.72 35.12
CA SER A 276 -2.76 9.28 36.45
C SER A 276 -2.43 7.79 36.58
N LYS A 277 -2.49 6.99 35.50
CA LYS A 277 -2.14 5.56 35.59
C LYS A 277 -1.16 5.13 34.47
N PRO A 278 -0.07 4.43 34.81
CA PRO A 278 0.87 3.92 33.81
C PRO A 278 0.20 2.83 32.96
N PRO A 279 0.51 2.73 31.65
CA PRO A 279 -0.19 1.85 30.72
C PRO A 279 0.18 0.37 30.87
N ARG A 280 -0.80 -0.47 30.54
CA ARG A 280 -0.95 -1.92 30.77
C ARG A 280 0.11 -2.82 30.10
N ILE A 281 1.37 -2.75 30.50
CA ILE A 281 2.38 -3.79 30.16
C ILE A 281 2.06 -5.11 30.88
N GLU A 282 1.48 -5.03 32.07
CA GLU A 282 1.17 -6.17 32.94
C GLU A 282 0.08 -7.10 32.36
N SER A 283 -0.93 -6.54 31.68
CA SER A 283 -1.98 -7.35 31.05
C SER A 283 -1.48 -8.13 29.83
N MET A 284 -0.50 -7.58 29.11
CA MET A 284 0.08 -8.23 27.93
C MET A 284 1.04 -9.35 28.33
N LEU A 285 1.87 -9.14 29.36
CA LEU A 285 2.71 -10.20 29.96
C LEU A 285 1.85 -11.36 30.49
N ASN A 286 0.75 -11.05 31.19
CA ASN A 286 -0.19 -12.05 31.68
C ASN A 286 -0.93 -12.79 30.54
N MET A 287 -1.02 -12.22 29.34
CA MET A 287 -1.60 -12.89 28.17
C MET A 287 -0.60 -13.87 27.53
N PHE A 288 0.68 -13.49 27.44
CA PHE A 288 1.74 -14.37 26.93
C PHE A 288 2.00 -15.56 27.87
N GLU A 289 2.03 -15.35 29.19
CA GLU A 289 2.16 -16.45 30.16
C GLU A 289 0.99 -17.45 30.07
N ARG A 290 -0.23 -16.96 29.85
CA ARG A 290 -1.42 -17.83 29.68
C ARG A 290 -1.34 -18.67 28.41
N LEU A 291 -0.85 -18.10 27.30
CA LEU A 291 -0.67 -18.82 26.03
C LEU A 291 0.49 -19.84 26.10
N GLU A 292 1.58 -19.53 26.82
CA GLU A 292 2.66 -20.49 27.06
C GLU A 292 2.22 -21.65 27.95
N MET A 293 1.45 -21.39 29.01
CA MET A 293 0.91 -22.45 29.86
C MET A 293 -0.04 -23.38 29.10
N GLN A 294 -0.91 -22.84 28.23
CA GLN A 294 -1.78 -23.65 27.38
C GLN A 294 -0.99 -24.51 26.38
N ARG A 295 0.10 -23.98 25.80
CA ARG A 295 1.02 -24.77 24.95
C ARG A 295 1.73 -25.88 25.70
N ARG A 296 2.19 -25.63 26.94
CA ARG A 296 2.87 -26.65 27.77
C ARG A 296 1.91 -27.76 28.20
N GLN A 297 0.66 -27.44 28.52
CA GLN A 297 -0.36 -28.43 28.87
C GLN A 297 -0.81 -29.28 27.67
N SER A 298 -0.90 -28.69 26.47
CA SER A 298 -1.25 -29.42 25.24
C SER A 298 -0.09 -30.23 24.65
N ALA A 299 1.17 -29.93 25.02
CA ALA A 299 2.36 -30.66 24.58
C ALA A 299 2.81 -31.80 25.51
N GLY A 300 2.10 -32.07 26.62
CA GLY A 300 2.35 -33.24 27.46
C GLY A 300 3.75 -33.35 28.10
N MET A 301 4.47 -32.25 28.32
CA MET A 301 5.76 -32.29 29.03
C MET A 301 5.57 -32.22 30.56
N PRO A 302 6.27 -33.06 31.35
CA PRO A 302 6.13 -33.07 32.80
C PRO A 302 6.75 -31.81 33.45
N VAL A 303 6.03 -31.23 34.40
CA VAL A 303 6.50 -30.14 35.26
C VAL A 303 7.63 -30.67 36.13
N ASN A 304 8.87 -30.24 35.85
CA ASN A 304 10.02 -30.64 36.63
C ASN A 304 10.01 -29.92 37.98
N ARG A 305 9.81 -30.71 39.03
CA ARG A 305 9.67 -30.27 40.42
C ARG A 305 11.05 -30.23 41.05
N TYR A 306 11.75 -29.11 40.96
CA TYR A 306 12.87 -28.81 41.86
C TYR A 306 12.82 -27.35 42.31
N GLN A 307 12.15 -27.18 43.46
CA GLN A 307 12.43 -26.12 44.42
C GLN A 307 13.72 -26.47 45.16
N ARG A 308 14.67 -25.54 45.21
CA ARG A 308 15.31 -25.05 46.43
C ARG A 308 15.96 -23.71 46.15
#